data_AF-A0AAD8EDN3-F1
#
_entry.id   AF-A0AAD8EDN3-F1
#
_cell.length_a   1.000
_cell.length_b   1.000
_cell.length_c   1.000
_cell.angle_alpha   90.00
_cell.angle_beta   90.00
_cell.angle_gamma   90.00
#
_symmetry.space_group_name_H-M   'P 1'
#
loop_
_entity.id
_entity.type
_entity.pdbx_description
1 polymer ?
#
loop_
_entity_poly.entity_id
_entity_poly.type
_entity_poly.pdbx_seq_one_letter_code
_entity_poly.pdbx_strand_id
1 'polypeptide(L)'
;YLCNVFKIINAWRKVQILYYIILYYIILYLVFLNYKNKLDHRTSSLSNSDRSYQIRIISPEITYRSSLHFKRKRFLTTTMLRQLVLLVLGAAMVVAQRRLALPDPRSCANRVRHSTYRDARGVAHSYFFSWEHGPTRSLEVDWLDARNICRRHCMDAVSLETPQENEFVKQRIARGNVRYIWTSGRKCNFNGCNRPDLQPPNVNGWFWSGSGAKIGPTTQRNSGDWSHTGGFGQQQPDNREAAQGNDESCLSILNNFYNDGVKWHDVACHHLKPFVCEDSDELLNFVRSRNPGVRL
;
A
#
# COMPACT_ATOMS: atom_id res chain seq x y z
N TYR A 1 -31.42 -8.16 -15.12
CA TYR A 1 -31.22 -7.22 -16.25
C TYR A 1 -30.93 -5.78 -15.80
N LEU A 2 -31.57 -5.23 -14.76
CA LEU A 2 -31.33 -3.86 -14.26
C LEU A 2 -29.93 -3.59 -13.66
N CYS A 3 -29.24 -4.62 -13.13
CA CYS A 3 -27.91 -4.48 -12.50
C CYS A 3 -26.77 -4.25 -13.52
N ASN A 4 -26.93 -4.70 -14.78
CA ASN A 4 -25.94 -4.45 -15.83
C ASN A 4 -26.01 -3.01 -16.38
N VAL A 5 -27.20 -2.40 -16.38
CA VAL A 5 -27.39 -1.02 -16.84
C VAL A 5 -26.70 -0.02 -15.89
N PHE A 6 -26.75 -0.23 -14.57
CA PHE A 6 -26.05 0.61 -13.59
C PHE A 6 -24.51 0.50 -13.66
N LYS A 7 -23.96 -0.68 -13.98
CA LYS A 7 -22.51 -0.85 -14.23
C LYS A 7 -22.07 -0.09 -15.47
N ILE A 8 -22.88 -0.12 -16.52
CA ILE A 8 -22.64 0.62 -17.76
C ILE A 8 -22.71 2.13 -17.48
N ILE A 9 -23.77 2.64 -16.84
CA ILE A 9 -23.91 4.08 -16.51
C ILE A 9 -22.75 4.61 -15.65
N ASN A 10 -22.27 3.85 -14.67
CA ASN A 10 -21.12 4.25 -13.85
C ASN A 10 -19.78 4.18 -14.61
N ALA A 11 -19.64 3.25 -15.57
CA ALA A 11 -18.48 3.23 -16.48
C ALA A 11 -18.51 4.44 -17.42
N TRP A 12 -19.68 4.80 -17.97
CA TRP A 12 -19.86 6.00 -18.79
C TRP A 12 -19.58 7.29 -18.02
N ARG A 13 -20.00 7.41 -16.76
CA ARG A 13 -19.65 8.56 -15.90
C ARG A 13 -18.14 8.71 -15.69
N LYS A 14 -17.42 7.60 -15.49
CA LYS A 14 -15.95 7.63 -15.33
C LYS A 14 -15.24 8.00 -16.63
N VAL A 15 -15.72 7.50 -17.77
CA VAL A 15 -15.21 7.86 -19.11
C VAL A 15 -15.45 9.35 -19.39
N GLN A 16 -16.62 9.86 -18.99
CA GLN A 16 -16.98 11.26 -19.19
C GLN A 16 -16.14 12.21 -18.31
N ILE A 17 -15.85 11.85 -17.07
CA ILE A 17 -14.91 12.60 -16.20
C ILE A 17 -13.51 12.59 -16.82
N LEU A 18 -13.04 11.45 -17.31
CA LEU A 18 -11.73 11.34 -17.96
C LEU A 18 -11.65 12.20 -19.23
N TYR A 19 -12.73 12.25 -20.02
CA TYR A 19 -12.86 13.11 -21.19
C TYR A 19 -12.73 14.59 -20.83
N TYR A 20 -13.42 15.07 -19.78
CA TYR A 20 -13.31 16.47 -19.33
C TYR A 20 -11.93 16.82 -18.79
N ILE A 21 -11.28 15.89 -18.07
CA ILE A 21 -9.90 16.07 -17.61
C ILE A 21 -8.93 16.20 -18.80
N ILE A 22 -9.04 15.31 -19.79
CA ILE A 22 -8.22 15.35 -21.00
C ILE A 22 -8.46 16.66 -21.77
N LEU A 23 -9.73 17.06 -21.94
CA LEU A 23 -10.08 18.30 -22.61
C LEU A 23 -9.53 19.53 -21.87
N TYR A 24 -9.57 19.55 -20.54
CA TYR A 24 -8.98 20.60 -19.71
C TYR A 24 -7.46 20.74 -19.93
N TYR A 25 -6.73 19.62 -19.95
CA TYR A 25 -5.30 19.63 -20.22
C TYR A 25 -4.96 20.02 -21.67
N ILE A 26 -5.78 19.65 -22.65
CA ILE A 26 -5.65 20.11 -24.04
C ILE A 26 -5.85 21.62 -24.14
N ILE A 27 -6.89 22.16 -23.48
CA ILE A 27 -7.15 23.60 -23.46
C ILE A 27 -5.99 24.35 -22.81
N LEU A 28 -5.49 23.89 -21.66
CA LEU A 28 -4.29 24.47 -21.01
C LEU A 28 -3.06 24.44 -21.94
N TYR A 29 -2.86 23.35 -22.66
CA TYR A 29 -1.76 23.22 -23.62
C TYR A 29 -1.90 24.19 -24.81
N LEU A 30 -3.12 24.35 -25.36
CA LEU A 30 -3.39 25.30 -26.43
C LEU A 30 -3.24 26.75 -25.96
N VAL A 31 -3.68 27.08 -24.74
CA VAL A 31 -3.47 28.39 -24.11
C VAL A 31 -1.97 28.67 -23.94
N PHE A 32 -1.20 27.67 -23.49
CA PHE A 32 0.25 27.78 -23.38
C PHE A 32 0.94 28.01 -24.73
N LEU A 33 0.53 27.29 -25.78
CA LEU A 33 1.03 27.50 -27.14
C LEU A 33 0.70 28.90 -27.69
N ASN A 34 -0.51 29.40 -27.41
CA ASN A 34 -0.92 30.75 -27.80
C ASN A 34 -0.08 31.82 -27.06
N TYR A 35 0.15 31.64 -25.75
CA TYR A 35 1.01 32.54 -24.96
C TYR A 35 2.45 32.56 -25.49
N LYS A 36 2.98 31.40 -25.88
CA LYS A 36 4.31 31.27 -26.51
C LYS A 36 4.39 32.01 -27.84
N ASN A 37 3.41 31.83 -28.74
CA ASN A 37 3.38 32.54 -30.02
C ASN A 37 3.27 34.06 -29.85
N LYS A 38 2.58 34.54 -28.81
CA LYS A 38 2.45 35.98 -28.50
C LYS A 38 3.74 36.60 -27.95
N LEU A 39 4.57 35.82 -27.26
CA LEU A 39 5.91 36.20 -26.82
C LEU A 39 6.92 36.26 -27.97
N ASP A 40 6.84 35.30 -28.90
CA ASP A 40 7.70 35.25 -30.08
C ASP A 40 7.40 36.41 -31.06
N HIS A 41 6.13 36.85 -31.19
CA HIS A 41 5.79 38.04 -31.99
C HIS A 41 6.19 39.38 -31.37
N ARG A 42 6.35 39.47 -30.03
CA ARG A 42 6.77 40.70 -29.33
C ARG A 42 8.27 40.95 -29.39
N THR A 43 9.05 39.91 -29.67
CA THR A 43 10.51 39.99 -29.81
C THR A 43 10.95 40.30 -31.25
N SER A 44 10.10 40.05 -32.25
CA SER A 44 10.37 40.41 -33.65
C SER A 44 10.11 41.88 -34.01
N SER A 45 9.40 42.66 -33.18
CA SER A 45 9.05 44.07 -33.49
C SER A 45 10.00 45.12 -32.91
N LEU A 46 11.08 44.73 -32.24
CA LEU A 46 12.00 45.64 -31.52
C LEU A 46 13.38 45.82 -32.18
N SER A 47 13.58 45.36 -33.42
CA SER A 47 14.92 45.39 -34.06
C SER A 47 15.09 46.34 -35.26
N ASN A 48 14.15 47.26 -35.53
CA ASN A 48 14.27 48.18 -36.67
C ASN A 48 13.75 49.60 -36.34
N SER A 49 14.57 50.43 -35.69
CA SER A 49 14.68 51.87 -35.99
C SER A 49 15.78 52.57 -35.16
N ASP A 50 16.68 53.25 -35.87
CA ASP A 50 17.49 54.43 -35.53
C ASP A 50 18.60 54.34 -34.45
N ARG A 51 19.88 54.53 -34.82
CA ARG A 51 20.60 55.79 -35.19
C ARG A 51 20.56 56.82 -34.06
N SER A 52 21.62 56.82 -33.23
CA SER A 52 22.79 57.71 -33.32
C SER A 52 22.56 59.13 -32.81
N TYR A 53 23.00 59.42 -31.59
CA TYR A 53 23.71 60.66 -31.28
C TYR A 53 24.93 60.33 -30.39
N GLN A 54 26.07 60.82 -30.87
CA GLN A 54 27.43 60.62 -30.41
C GLN A 54 27.96 62.00 -29.98
N ILE A 55 28.55 62.13 -28.80
CA ILE A 55 29.66 63.07 -28.52
C ILE A 55 30.62 62.35 -27.56
N ARG A 56 31.62 61.66 -28.13
CA ARG A 56 33.06 61.99 -28.15
C ARG A 56 33.71 62.15 -26.78
N ILE A 57 34.57 61.18 -26.40
CA ILE A 57 35.96 61.43 -26.01
C ILE A 57 36.86 60.33 -26.60
N ILE A 58 38.05 60.76 -27.00
CA ILE A 58 39.09 60.17 -27.85
C ILE A 58 39.69 58.87 -27.28
N SER A 59 39.89 57.92 -28.21
CA SER A 59 40.45 56.55 -28.20
C SER A 59 41.94 56.40 -27.85
N PRO A 60 42.55 55.19 -27.94
CA PRO A 60 42.16 53.82 -27.55
C PRO A 60 43.20 53.25 -26.54
N GLU A 61 43.23 52.05 -25.95
CA GLU A 61 42.62 50.74 -26.18
C GLU A 61 42.90 49.93 -24.89
N ILE A 62 41.98 49.06 -24.48
CA ILE A 62 42.11 47.78 -23.74
C ILE A 62 40.76 47.56 -23.04
N THR A 63 39.86 46.91 -23.78
CA THR A 63 38.50 46.60 -23.35
C THR A 63 38.49 45.23 -22.67
N TYR A 64 38.22 45.21 -21.37
CA TYR A 64 37.91 43.98 -20.63
C TYR A 64 36.56 43.42 -21.09
N ARG A 65 36.58 42.21 -21.67
CA ARG A 65 35.39 41.50 -22.17
C ARG A 65 34.73 40.73 -21.02
N SER A 66 33.72 41.30 -20.37
CA SER A 66 32.84 40.54 -19.47
C SER A 66 31.87 39.68 -20.31
N SER A 67 32.17 38.38 -20.41
CA SER A 67 31.27 37.37 -20.96
C SER A 67 30.14 37.07 -19.97
N LEU A 68 28.94 37.61 -20.22
CA LEU A 68 27.74 37.20 -19.49
C LEU A 68 27.26 35.85 -20.08
N HIS A 69 27.66 34.74 -19.47
CA HIS A 69 27.17 33.41 -19.83
C HIS A 69 25.69 33.25 -19.42
N PHE A 70 24.78 33.51 -20.35
CA PHE A 70 23.39 33.10 -20.24
C PHE A 70 23.31 31.57 -20.37
N LYS A 71 23.23 30.85 -19.24
CA LYS A 71 22.97 29.40 -19.23
C LYS A 71 21.60 29.14 -19.89
N ARG A 72 21.63 28.63 -21.13
CA ARG A 72 20.48 28.12 -21.87
C ARG A 72 19.77 27.07 -21.00
N LYS A 73 18.61 27.41 -20.41
CA LYS A 73 17.76 26.42 -19.73
C LYS A 73 17.39 25.35 -20.76
N ARG A 74 17.89 24.12 -20.59
CA ARG A 74 17.48 22.97 -21.40
C ARG A 74 16.00 22.71 -21.11
N PHE A 75 15.11 23.18 -21.98
CA PHE A 75 13.72 22.78 -21.96
C PHE A 75 13.61 21.29 -22.33
N LEU A 76 12.80 20.52 -21.61
CA LEU A 76 12.52 19.13 -21.95
C LEU A 76 11.97 19.08 -23.39
N THR A 77 12.57 18.26 -24.23
CA THR A 77 12.06 18.00 -25.58
C THR A 77 10.73 17.25 -25.51
N THR A 78 9.91 17.36 -26.54
CA THR A 78 8.62 16.63 -26.64
C THR A 78 8.79 15.11 -26.47
N THR A 79 9.92 14.55 -26.90
CA THR A 79 10.30 13.15 -26.67
C THR A 79 10.54 12.84 -25.19
N MET A 80 11.23 13.72 -24.46
CA MET A 80 11.47 13.58 -23.01
C MET A 80 10.16 13.67 -22.22
N LEU A 81 9.24 14.57 -22.62
CA LEU A 81 7.92 14.69 -22.01
C LEU A 81 7.08 13.42 -22.22
N ARG A 82 7.11 12.83 -23.42
CA ARG A 82 6.42 11.55 -23.73
C ARG A 82 6.95 10.40 -22.87
N GLN A 83 8.27 10.29 -22.72
CA GLN A 83 8.89 9.26 -21.90
C GLN A 83 8.52 9.42 -20.41
N LEU A 84 8.51 10.66 -19.91
CA LEU A 84 8.07 10.97 -18.55
C LEU A 84 6.60 10.61 -18.32
N VAL A 85 5.72 10.95 -19.27
CA VAL A 85 4.30 10.59 -19.19
C VAL A 85 4.11 9.08 -19.18
N LEU A 86 4.81 8.33 -20.04
CA LEU A 86 4.74 6.86 -20.06
C LEU A 86 5.27 6.22 -18.78
N LEU A 87 6.35 6.76 -18.20
CA LEU A 87 6.89 6.30 -16.91
C LEU A 87 5.91 6.58 -15.78
N VAL A 88 5.30 7.77 -15.74
CA VAL A 88 4.30 8.13 -14.73
C VAL A 88 3.03 7.28 -14.86
N LEU A 89 2.54 7.05 -16.09
CA LEU A 89 1.40 6.17 -16.33
C LEU A 89 1.72 4.72 -15.98
N GLY A 90 2.92 4.23 -16.32
CA GLY A 90 3.39 2.90 -15.93
C GLY A 90 3.46 2.73 -14.41
N ALA A 91 4.05 3.69 -13.71
CA ALA A 91 4.10 3.71 -12.24
C ALA A 91 2.70 3.78 -11.63
N ALA A 92 1.80 4.61 -12.17
CA ALA A 92 0.42 4.72 -11.71
C ALA A 92 -0.37 3.41 -11.89
N MET A 93 -0.16 2.67 -12.99
CA MET A 93 -0.78 1.35 -13.18
C MET A 93 -0.27 0.30 -12.18
N VAL A 94 1.04 0.29 -11.90
CA VAL A 94 1.63 -0.63 -10.90
C VAL A 94 1.10 -0.36 -9.49
N VAL A 95 1.00 0.92 -9.10
CA VAL A 95 0.44 1.32 -7.79
C VAL A 95 -1.05 0.99 -7.68
N ALA A 96 -1.80 1.07 -8.78
CA ALA A 96 -3.24 0.78 -8.81
C ALA A 96 -3.61 -0.73 -8.71
N GLN A 97 -2.63 -1.65 -8.70
CA GLN A 97 -2.87 -3.09 -8.79
C GLN A 97 -2.20 -3.93 -7.69
N ARG A 98 -2.00 -3.40 -6.48
CA ARG A 98 -1.63 -4.28 -5.34
C ARG A 98 -2.83 -5.14 -4.96
N ARG A 99 -2.92 -6.33 -5.56
CA ARG A 99 -3.92 -7.37 -5.33
C ARG A 99 -3.34 -8.48 -4.47
N LEU A 100 -4.21 -9.31 -3.92
CA LEU A 100 -3.77 -10.54 -3.25
C LEU A 100 -3.10 -11.46 -4.28
N ALA A 101 -1.93 -11.96 -3.92
CA ALA A 101 -1.15 -12.87 -4.74
C ALA A 101 -1.83 -14.26 -4.83
N LEU A 102 -1.67 -14.89 -5.99
CA LEU A 102 -1.96 -16.30 -6.18
C LEU A 102 -0.80 -17.16 -5.64
N PRO A 103 -1.07 -18.40 -5.18
CA PRO A 103 -0.03 -19.31 -4.73
C PRO A 103 0.86 -19.76 -5.90
N ASP A 104 2.16 -19.91 -5.66
CA ASP A 104 3.10 -20.49 -6.61
C ASP A 104 3.34 -21.96 -6.28
N PRO A 105 2.99 -22.92 -7.17
CA PRO A 105 3.05 -24.34 -6.85
C PRO A 105 4.43 -24.84 -6.39
N ARG A 106 5.52 -24.32 -6.97
CA ARG A 106 6.89 -24.70 -6.58
C ARG A 106 7.23 -24.17 -5.19
N SER A 107 6.88 -22.93 -4.91
CA SER A 107 7.06 -22.28 -3.62
C SER A 107 6.22 -22.93 -2.52
N CYS A 108 5.02 -23.43 -2.84
CA CYS A 108 4.18 -24.18 -1.90
C CYS A 108 4.78 -25.54 -1.50
N ALA A 109 5.31 -26.27 -2.48
CA ALA A 109 5.95 -27.58 -2.24
C ALA A 109 7.22 -27.46 -1.38
N ASN A 110 7.98 -26.38 -1.59
CA ASN A 110 9.24 -26.11 -0.89
C ASN A 110 9.08 -25.10 0.26
N ARG A 111 7.86 -24.86 0.75
CA ARG A 111 7.61 -23.87 1.78
C ARG A 111 8.33 -24.24 3.08
N VAL A 112 8.89 -23.24 3.73
CA VAL A 112 9.57 -23.39 5.01
C VAL A 112 8.53 -23.48 6.12
N ARG A 113 8.67 -24.49 6.99
CA ARG A 113 7.80 -24.72 8.15
C ARG A 113 8.67 -24.75 9.40
N HIS A 114 8.62 -23.70 10.22
CA HIS A 114 9.43 -23.65 11.45
C HIS A 114 8.78 -24.43 12.60
N SER A 115 7.47 -24.55 12.58
CA SER A 115 6.72 -25.30 13.60
C SER A 115 5.39 -25.77 13.05
N THR A 116 4.82 -26.77 13.72
CA THR A 116 3.43 -27.20 13.52
C THR A 116 2.73 -27.10 14.87
N TYR A 117 1.51 -26.57 14.87
CA TYR A 117 0.68 -26.49 16.07
C TYR A 117 -0.69 -27.08 15.76
N ARG A 118 -1.24 -27.83 16.71
CA ARG A 118 -2.59 -28.40 16.64
C ARG A 118 -3.47 -27.65 17.63
N ASP A 119 -4.52 -27.02 17.12
CA ASP A 119 -5.42 -26.24 17.95
C ASP A 119 -6.42 -27.12 18.72
N ALA A 120 -7.25 -26.48 19.55
CA ALA A 120 -8.27 -27.16 20.36
C ALA A 120 -9.37 -27.85 19.53
N ARG A 121 -9.50 -27.51 18.24
CA ARG A 121 -10.44 -28.17 17.30
C ARG A 121 -9.83 -29.41 16.68
N GLY A 122 -8.55 -29.71 16.96
CA GLY A 122 -7.82 -30.81 16.38
C GLY A 122 -7.26 -30.51 15.00
N VAL A 123 -7.32 -29.26 14.52
CA VAL A 123 -6.76 -28.85 13.23
C VAL A 123 -5.28 -28.53 13.42
N ALA A 124 -4.43 -29.05 12.54
CA ALA A 124 -2.99 -28.84 12.61
C ALA A 124 -2.50 -28.03 11.41
N HIS A 125 -1.89 -26.88 11.69
CA HIS A 125 -1.28 -26.02 10.68
C HIS A 125 0.22 -25.88 10.91
N SER A 126 0.94 -25.62 9.83
CA SER A 126 2.34 -25.24 9.89
C SER A 126 2.48 -23.73 9.91
N TYR A 127 3.51 -23.24 10.61
CA TYR A 127 3.76 -21.82 10.79
C TYR A 127 5.17 -21.47 10.32
N PHE A 128 5.28 -20.26 9.75
CA PHE A 128 6.51 -19.63 9.35
C PHE A 128 6.65 -18.29 10.08
N PHE A 129 7.82 -18.08 10.66
CA PHE A 129 8.15 -16.87 11.41
C PHE A 129 9.23 -16.11 10.66
N SER A 130 8.90 -14.95 10.12
CA SER A 130 9.81 -14.18 9.24
C SER A 130 11.18 -13.90 9.86
N TRP A 131 11.24 -13.65 11.18
CA TRP A 131 12.50 -13.38 11.91
C TRP A 131 13.39 -14.62 12.12
N GLU A 132 12.85 -15.83 11.99
CA GLU A 132 13.60 -17.09 12.18
C GLU A 132 14.25 -17.59 10.89
N HIS A 133 13.78 -17.12 9.73
CA HIS A 133 14.32 -17.53 8.43
C HIS A 133 15.35 -16.53 7.93
N GLY A 134 16.56 -16.99 7.61
CA GLY A 134 17.70 -16.13 7.22
C GLY A 134 17.34 -15.05 6.19
N PRO A 135 16.79 -15.40 5.01
CA PRO A 135 16.38 -14.44 3.97
C PRO A 135 15.37 -13.37 4.40
N THR A 136 14.50 -13.65 5.38
CA THR A 136 13.46 -12.72 5.82
C THR A 136 13.71 -12.15 7.21
N ARG A 137 14.84 -12.46 7.84
CA ARG A 137 15.10 -12.15 9.26
C ARG A 137 14.95 -10.67 9.60
N SER A 138 15.34 -9.80 8.68
CA SER A 138 15.26 -8.34 8.80
C SER A 138 14.19 -7.72 7.89
N LEU A 139 13.32 -8.55 7.30
CA LEU A 139 12.30 -8.08 6.38
C LEU A 139 11.08 -7.56 7.16
N GLU A 140 10.83 -6.28 7.03
CA GLU A 140 9.61 -5.63 7.49
C GLU A 140 8.83 -5.10 6.28
N VAL A 141 7.55 -5.44 6.22
CA VAL A 141 6.69 -5.10 5.07
C VAL A 141 5.33 -4.60 5.55
N ASP A 142 4.59 -3.95 4.66
CA ASP A 142 3.20 -3.57 4.94
C ASP A 142 2.30 -4.81 5.03
N TRP A 143 1.06 -4.60 5.50
CA TRP A 143 0.14 -5.70 5.77
C TRP A 143 -0.21 -6.52 4.52
N LEU A 144 -0.36 -5.88 3.36
CA LEU A 144 -0.73 -6.57 2.13
C LEU A 144 0.44 -7.40 1.58
N ASP A 145 1.65 -6.86 1.65
CA ASP A 145 2.86 -7.59 1.28
C ASP A 145 3.13 -8.77 2.21
N ALA A 146 2.94 -8.62 3.52
CA ALA A 146 3.04 -9.72 4.48
C ALA A 146 2.15 -10.89 4.04
N ARG A 147 0.88 -10.60 3.75
CA ARG A 147 -0.05 -11.60 3.21
C ARG A 147 0.42 -12.18 1.88
N ASN A 148 0.81 -11.34 0.93
CA ASN A 148 1.23 -11.80 -0.39
C ASN A 148 2.47 -12.69 -0.36
N ILE A 149 3.41 -12.44 0.55
CA ILE A 149 4.55 -13.32 0.77
C ILE A 149 4.05 -14.69 1.24
N CYS A 150 3.23 -14.75 2.29
CA CYS A 150 2.65 -16.01 2.78
C CYS A 150 1.86 -16.75 1.69
N ARG A 151 1.01 -16.04 0.95
CA ARG A 151 0.12 -16.60 -0.08
C ARG A 151 0.85 -17.29 -1.20
N ARG A 152 2.00 -16.76 -1.64
CA ARG A 152 2.84 -17.44 -2.64
C ARG A 152 3.31 -18.82 -2.20
N HIS A 153 3.40 -19.07 -0.90
CA HIS A 153 3.83 -20.34 -0.31
C HIS A 153 2.66 -21.23 0.15
N CYS A 154 1.43 -21.00 -0.31
CA CYS A 154 0.22 -21.71 0.15
C CYS A 154 -0.04 -21.58 1.66
N MET A 155 0.45 -20.49 2.22
CA MET A 155 0.14 -20.03 3.56
C MET A 155 -0.68 -18.74 3.45
N ASP A 156 -1.18 -18.18 4.53
CA ASP A 156 -1.57 -16.77 4.58
C ASP A 156 -0.98 -16.15 5.85
N ALA A 157 -1.16 -14.85 6.07
CA ALA A 157 -0.85 -14.30 7.38
C ALA A 157 -1.66 -15.03 8.46
N VAL A 158 -1.08 -15.18 9.65
CA VAL A 158 -1.68 -16.00 10.72
C VAL A 158 -3.05 -15.50 11.16
N SER A 159 -3.97 -16.43 11.40
CA SER A 159 -5.31 -16.20 11.93
C SER A 159 -5.41 -16.80 13.33
N LEU A 160 -5.75 -16.01 14.35
CA LEU A 160 -5.73 -16.48 15.74
C LEU A 160 -7.14 -16.84 16.17
N GLU A 161 -7.58 -18.04 15.80
CA GLU A 161 -8.97 -18.47 15.95
C GLU A 161 -9.26 -19.05 17.33
N THR A 162 -8.22 -19.52 18.02
CA THR A 162 -8.34 -20.08 19.38
C THR A 162 -7.43 -19.36 20.37
N PRO A 163 -7.82 -19.27 21.67
CA PRO A 163 -6.96 -18.69 22.70
C PRO A 163 -5.59 -19.38 22.81
N GLN A 164 -5.55 -20.70 22.65
CA GLN A 164 -4.31 -21.47 22.77
C GLN A 164 -3.36 -21.22 21.60
N GLU A 165 -3.90 -21.05 20.39
CA GLU A 165 -3.11 -20.62 19.22
C GLU A 165 -2.56 -19.20 19.40
N ASN A 166 -3.38 -18.27 19.91
CA ASN A 166 -2.94 -16.91 20.25
C ASN A 166 -1.74 -16.95 21.21
N GLU A 167 -1.83 -17.73 22.30
CA GLU A 167 -0.74 -17.87 23.25
C GLU A 167 0.50 -18.56 22.65
N PHE A 168 0.33 -19.56 21.78
CA PHE A 168 1.43 -20.18 21.05
C PHE A 168 2.23 -19.14 20.23
N VAL A 169 1.55 -18.30 19.46
CA VAL A 169 2.19 -17.25 18.66
C VAL A 169 2.83 -16.19 19.55
N LYS A 170 2.15 -15.74 20.62
CA LYS A 170 2.67 -14.76 21.59
C LYS A 170 3.94 -15.25 22.28
N GLN A 171 3.98 -16.52 22.70
CA GLN A 171 5.17 -17.10 23.30
C GLN A 171 6.35 -17.12 22.31
N ARG A 172 6.10 -17.39 21.03
CA ARG A 172 7.14 -17.33 20.00
C ARG A 172 7.68 -15.91 19.80
N ILE A 173 6.80 -14.91 19.76
CA ILE A 173 7.16 -13.48 19.68
C ILE A 173 8.02 -13.07 20.87
N ALA A 174 7.60 -13.41 22.09
CA ALA A 174 8.30 -13.07 23.32
C ALA A 174 9.69 -13.72 23.39
N ARG A 175 9.80 -15.03 23.08
CA ARG A 175 11.09 -15.74 23.05
C ARG A 175 12.04 -15.20 21.98
N GLY A 176 11.50 -14.76 20.85
CA GLY A 176 12.26 -14.13 19.77
C GLY A 176 12.63 -12.67 20.03
N ASN A 177 12.17 -12.08 21.14
CA ASN A 177 12.28 -10.64 21.42
C ASN A 177 11.81 -9.76 20.24
N VAL A 178 10.73 -10.19 19.56
CA VAL A 178 10.19 -9.49 18.41
C VAL A 178 9.25 -8.40 18.89
N ARG A 179 9.48 -7.16 18.47
CA ARG A 179 8.75 -5.99 19.00
C ARG A 179 7.28 -5.96 18.59
N TYR A 180 6.97 -6.42 17.39
CA TYR A 180 5.62 -6.46 16.84
C TYR A 180 5.58 -7.35 15.60
N ILE A 181 4.40 -7.86 15.25
CA ILE A 181 4.19 -8.62 14.02
C ILE A 181 2.86 -8.28 13.34
N TRP A 182 2.78 -8.50 12.04
CA TRP A 182 1.51 -8.56 11.31
C TRP A 182 0.83 -9.91 11.49
N THR A 183 -0.49 -9.85 11.72
CA THR A 183 -1.44 -10.96 11.61
C THR A 183 -2.32 -10.77 10.37
N SER A 184 -3.25 -11.69 10.10
CA SER A 184 -4.26 -11.52 9.04
C SER A 184 -5.48 -10.69 9.44
N GLY A 185 -5.55 -10.18 10.66
CA GLY A 185 -6.74 -9.49 11.14
C GLY A 185 -7.00 -8.19 10.37
N ARG A 186 -8.25 -7.98 9.95
CA ARG A 186 -8.68 -6.88 9.09
C ARG A 186 -10.05 -6.36 9.52
N LYS A 187 -10.19 -5.04 9.51
CA LYS A 187 -11.48 -4.33 9.68
C LYS A 187 -12.27 -4.34 8.37
N CYS A 188 -13.54 -4.69 8.40
CA CYS A 188 -14.41 -4.65 7.21
C CYS A 188 -14.88 -3.20 6.94
N ASN A 189 -13.99 -2.38 6.37
CA ASN A 189 -14.24 -0.96 6.05
C ASN A 189 -14.20 -0.67 4.53
N PHE A 190 -14.50 -1.67 3.70
CA PHE A 190 -14.46 -1.58 2.24
C PHE A 190 -15.82 -1.96 1.61
N ASN A 191 -15.96 -1.70 0.31
CA ASN A 191 -17.19 -2.00 -0.42
C ASN A 191 -17.58 -3.48 -0.27
N GLY A 192 -18.82 -3.73 0.17
CA GLY A 192 -19.33 -5.06 0.48
C GLY A 192 -19.51 -5.33 1.99
N CYS A 193 -18.96 -4.47 2.85
CA CYS A 193 -19.08 -4.59 4.31
C CYS A 193 -20.34 -3.94 4.91
N ASN A 194 -21.30 -3.51 4.09
CA ASN A 194 -22.51 -2.79 4.54
C ASN A 194 -23.57 -3.70 5.19
N ARG A 195 -23.21 -4.94 5.54
CA ARG A 195 -24.15 -5.86 6.19
C ARG A 195 -24.40 -5.42 7.63
N PRO A 196 -25.65 -5.48 8.13
CA PRO A 196 -25.98 -5.05 9.49
C PRO A 196 -25.17 -5.74 10.59
N ASP A 197 -24.80 -7.02 10.41
CA ASP A 197 -24.03 -7.81 11.38
C ASP A 197 -22.57 -7.38 11.55
N LEU A 198 -22.08 -6.50 10.67
CA LEU A 198 -20.72 -5.97 10.67
C LEU A 198 -20.65 -4.52 11.16
N GLN A 199 -21.78 -3.93 11.55
CA GLN A 199 -21.87 -2.52 11.95
C GLN A 199 -21.96 -2.37 13.47
N PRO A 200 -21.29 -1.36 14.07
CA PRO A 200 -20.31 -0.50 13.44
C PRO A 200 -18.99 -1.26 13.15
N PRO A 201 -18.23 -0.91 12.09
CA PRO A 201 -17.08 -1.70 11.66
C PRO A 201 -15.98 -1.83 12.73
N ASN A 202 -15.79 -0.80 13.54
CA ASN A 202 -14.80 -0.82 14.62
C ASN A 202 -15.16 -1.78 15.76
N VAL A 203 -16.43 -2.19 15.87
CA VAL A 203 -16.90 -3.13 16.91
C VAL A 203 -17.13 -4.52 16.35
N ASN A 204 -17.92 -4.63 15.29
CA ASN A 204 -18.42 -5.92 14.76
C ASN A 204 -17.77 -6.35 13.44
N GLY A 205 -16.93 -5.48 12.85
CA GLY A 205 -16.40 -5.65 11.50
C GLY A 205 -15.04 -6.34 11.43
N TRP A 206 -14.47 -6.81 12.54
CA TRP A 206 -13.15 -7.46 12.52
C TRP A 206 -13.25 -8.94 12.12
N PHE A 207 -12.30 -9.39 11.31
CA PHE A 207 -12.20 -10.78 10.87
C PHE A 207 -10.76 -11.16 10.54
N TRP A 208 -10.46 -12.45 10.58
CA TRP A 208 -9.21 -13.03 10.11
C TRP A 208 -9.27 -13.20 8.60
N SER A 209 -8.53 -12.38 7.86
CA SER A 209 -8.62 -12.40 6.40
C SER A 209 -7.88 -13.59 5.76
N GLY A 210 -7.05 -14.31 6.53
CA GLY A 210 -6.35 -15.53 6.10
C GLY A 210 -7.25 -16.76 6.06
N SER A 211 -8.17 -16.87 7.02
CA SER A 211 -9.13 -17.98 7.11
C SER A 211 -10.59 -17.61 6.80
N GLY A 212 -10.93 -16.32 6.84
CA GLY A 212 -12.29 -15.81 6.72
C GLY A 212 -13.09 -15.82 8.02
N ALA A 213 -12.52 -16.29 9.13
CA ALA A 213 -13.22 -16.37 10.42
C ALA A 213 -13.52 -14.98 11.00
N LYS A 214 -14.74 -14.80 11.53
CA LYS A 214 -15.15 -13.55 12.20
C LYS A 214 -14.47 -13.43 13.56
N ILE A 215 -13.98 -12.24 13.90
CA ILE A 215 -13.53 -11.91 15.26
C ILE A 215 -14.74 -11.40 16.04
N GLY A 216 -14.85 -11.81 17.31
CA GLY A 216 -15.94 -11.38 18.19
C GLY A 216 -15.99 -9.85 18.36
N PRO A 217 -17.14 -9.31 18.84
CA PRO A 217 -17.28 -7.88 19.07
C PRO A 217 -16.16 -7.34 19.97
N THR A 218 -15.56 -6.21 19.61
CA THR A 218 -14.41 -5.66 20.37
C THR A 218 -14.79 -5.18 21.78
N THR A 219 -16.08 -5.01 22.04
CA THR A 219 -16.64 -4.76 23.38
C THR A 219 -16.66 -6.01 24.26
N GLN A 220 -16.61 -7.21 23.69
CA GLN A 220 -16.58 -8.49 24.40
C GLN A 220 -15.14 -8.97 24.57
N ARG A 221 -14.50 -8.56 25.67
CA ARG A 221 -13.06 -8.78 25.94
C ARG A 221 -12.67 -10.24 26.18
N ASN A 222 -13.63 -11.12 26.42
CA ASN A 222 -13.42 -12.56 26.55
C ASN A 222 -13.30 -13.27 25.18
N SER A 223 -13.65 -12.58 24.08
CA SER A 223 -13.66 -13.15 22.72
C SER A 223 -12.42 -12.81 21.89
N GLY A 224 -11.47 -12.04 22.44
CA GLY A 224 -10.23 -11.66 21.78
C GLY A 224 -9.19 -11.10 22.75
N ASP A 225 -7.98 -10.85 22.26
CA ASP A 225 -6.83 -10.43 23.09
C ASP A 225 -6.43 -8.96 22.83
N TRP A 226 -7.43 -8.12 22.55
CA TRP A 226 -7.26 -6.66 22.41
C TRP A 226 -6.61 -6.06 23.65
N SER A 227 -5.72 -5.08 23.46
CA SER A 227 -5.13 -4.35 24.57
C SER A 227 -6.11 -3.43 25.27
N HIS A 228 -5.95 -3.26 26.58
CA HIS A 228 -6.73 -2.32 27.41
C HIS A 228 -6.16 -0.90 27.36
N THR A 229 -5.03 -0.70 26.70
CA THR A 229 -4.34 0.58 26.54
C THR A 229 -3.70 0.66 25.15
N GLY A 230 -3.05 1.77 24.85
CA GLY A 230 -2.47 2.07 23.55
C GLY A 230 -1.70 3.38 23.59
N GLY A 231 -1.45 3.98 22.43
CA GLY A 231 -0.61 5.18 22.32
C GLY A 231 -1.14 6.41 23.08
N PHE A 232 -2.45 6.47 23.37
CA PHE A 232 -3.07 7.51 24.20
C PHE A 232 -3.64 6.98 25.52
N GLY A 233 -3.19 5.81 25.98
CA GLY A 233 -3.77 5.16 27.16
C GLY A 233 -5.18 4.61 26.91
N GLN A 234 -5.61 4.51 25.65
CA GLN A 234 -6.96 4.10 25.27
C GLN A 234 -7.02 2.62 24.90
N GLN A 235 -8.13 1.98 25.24
CA GLN A 235 -8.38 0.59 24.89
C GLN A 235 -8.45 0.39 23.37
N GLN A 236 -7.91 -0.73 22.91
CA GLN A 236 -7.93 -1.09 21.48
C GLN A 236 -9.21 -1.85 21.13
N PRO A 237 -9.69 -1.74 19.87
CA PRO A 237 -9.17 -0.88 18.82
C PRO A 237 -9.60 0.59 18.97
N ASP A 238 -8.66 1.53 18.93
CA ASP A 238 -8.90 2.96 19.20
C ASP A 238 -8.99 3.82 17.93
N ASN A 239 -8.54 3.30 16.78
CA ASN A 239 -8.50 4.00 15.50
C ASN A 239 -7.90 5.41 15.59
N ARG A 240 -6.84 5.53 16.39
CA ARG A 240 -6.13 6.74 16.74
C ARG A 240 -5.66 7.55 15.53
N GLU A 241 -5.16 6.89 14.49
CA GLU A 241 -4.64 7.60 13.30
C GLU A 241 -5.75 8.19 12.40
N ALA A 242 -7.03 7.98 12.71
CA ALA A 242 -8.14 8.51 11.91
C ALA A 242 -8.12 10.04 11.79
N ALA A 243 -7.68 10.74 12.85
CA ALA A 243 -7.52 12.19 12.84
C ALA A 243 -6.47 12.67 11.81
N GLN A 244 -5.56 11.80 11.41
CA GLN A 244 -4.51 12.05 10.41
C GLN A 244 -4.92 11.56 9.01
N GLY A 245 -6.15 11.05 8.85
CA GLY A 245 -6.66 10.53 7.59
C GLY A 245 -6.36 9.05 7.33
N ASN A 246 -5.80 8.32 8.31
CA ASN A 246 -5.50 6.89 8.19
C ASN A 246 -6.47 6.07 9.05
N ASP A 247 -7.12 5.07 8.47
CA ASP A 247 -7.89 4.09 9.24
C ASP A 247 -6.93 2.98 9.75
N GLU A 248 -6.90 2.75 11.06
CA GLU A 248 -6.17 1.65 11.69
C GLU A 248 -6.93 0.35 11.48
N SER A 249 -6.76 -0.16 10.28
CA SER A 249 -7.67 -1.12 9.69
C SER A 249 -7.12 -2.54 9.66
N CYS A 250 -5.91 -2.73 10.19
CA CYS A 250 -5.19 -3.99 10.24
C CYS A 250 -4.82 -4.34 11.68
N LEU A 251 -4.81 -5.63 12.02
CA LEU A 251 -4.53 -6.12 13.37
C LEU A 251 -3.05 -6.55 13.47
N SER A 252 -2.36 -6.00 14.46
CA SER A 252 -0.99 -6.36 14.81
C SER A 252 -0.93 -6.90 16.24
N ILE A 253 -0.01 -7.82 16.50
CA ILE A 253 0.39 -8.13 17.88
C ILE A 253 1.59 -7.26 18.21
N LEU A 254 1.50 -6.47 19.28
CA LEU A 254 2.61 -5.69 19.82
C LEU A 254 3.14 -6.38 21.09
N ASN A 255 4.46 -6.51 21.20
CA ASN A 255 5.11 -7.15 22.33
C ASN A 255 5.46 -6.10 23.38
N ASN A 256 4.54 -5.91 24.33
CA ASN A 256 4.68 -5.00 25.48
C ASN A 256 5.08 -3.57 25.08
N PHE A 257 4.64 -3.11 23.91
CA PHE A 257 5.05 -1.83 23.33
C PHE A 257 4.52 -0.65 24.16
N TYR A 258 3.33 -0.80 24.75
CA TYR A 258 2.69 0.21 25.60
C TYR A 258 2.62 -0.21 27.08
N ASN A 259 3.51 -1.10 27.50
CA ASN A 259 3.55 -1.67 28.86
C ASN A 259 2.25 -2.40 29.25
N ASP A 260 1.70 -3.16 28.32
CA ASP A 260 0.40 -3.82 28.36
C ASP A 260 0.45 -5.33 28.08
N GLY A 261 1.67 -5.87 28.03
CA GLY A 261 1.96 -7.24 27.64
C GLY A 261 1.92 -7.45 26.13
N VAL A 262 1.92 -8.71 25.72
CA VAL A 262 1.82 -9.06 24.29
C VAL A 262 0.34 -9.09 23.90
N LYS A 263 -0.14 -8.08 23.17
CA LYS A 263 -1.58 -7.83 22.94
C LYS A 263 -1.90 -7.42 21.51
N TRP A 264 -3.18 -7.52 21.13
CA TRP A 264 -3.68 -7.07 19.84
C TRP A 264 -3.92 -5.56 19.82
N HIS A 265 -3.49 -4.92 18.74
CA HIS A 265 -3.70 -3.51 18.45
C HIS A 265 -4.21 -3.37 17.02
N ASP A 266 -5.10 -2.41 16.81
CA ASP A 266 -5.34 -1.91 15.47
C ASP A 266 -4.21 -0.96 15.07
N VAL A 267 -3.77 -1.08 13.82
CA VAL A 267 -2.64 -0.33 13.28
C VAL A 267 -2.95 0.00 11.83
N ALA A 268 -2.52 1.17 11.38
CA ALA A 268 -2.63 1.53 9.97
C ALA A 268 -1.85 0.54 9.09
N CYS A 269 -2.50 0.04 8.04
CA CYS A 269 -1.99 -1.11 7.27
C CYS A 269 -0.67 -0.86 6.52
N HIS A 270 -0.25 0.41 6.39
CA HIS A 270 0.97 0.81 5.69
C HIS A 270 2.24 0.70 6.56
N HIS A 271 2.11 0.51 7.87
CA HIS A 271 3.26 0.32 8.76
C HIS A 271 4.03 -0.94 8.39
N LEU A 272 5.36 -0.89 8.53
CA LEU A 272 6.22 -2.03 8.20
C LEU A 272 6.45 -2.87 9.44
N LYS A 273 6.24 -4.18 9.34
CA LYS A 273 6.46 -5.14 10.43
C LYS A 273 6.96 -6.48 9.89
N PRO A 274 7.66 -7.28 10.72
CA PRO A 274 7.76 -8.72 10.50
C PRO A 274 6.36 -9.35 10.51
N PHE A 275 6.24 -10.55 9.99
CA PHE A 275 4.97 -11.26 9.86
C PHE A 275 5.10 -12.74 10.21
N VAL A 276 3.95 -13.34 10.52
CA VAL A 276 3.81 -14.78 10.72
C VAL A 276 2.90 -15.32 9.63
N CYS A 277 3.34 -16.38 8.97
CA CYS A 277 2.48 -17.13 8.05
C CYS A 277 1.98 -18.42 8.71
N GLU A 278 0.80 -18.85 8.27
CA GLU A 278 0.11 -20.07 8.67
C GLU A 278 -0.38 -20.81 7.41
N ASP A 279 -0.28 -22.14 7.37
CA ASP A 279 -0.82 -22.94 6.26
C ASP A 279 -2.27 -22.56 5.95
N SER A 280 -2.60 -22.41 4.67
CA SER A 280 -3.96 -22.12 4.22
C SER A 280 -4.52 -23.29 3.44
N ASP A 281 -5.48 -24.00 4.03
CA ASP A 281 -6.15 -25.14 3.40
C ASP A 281 -6.77 -24.76 2.04
N GLU A 282 -7.34 -23.56 1.93
CA GLU A 282 -7.88 -23.05 0.66
C GLU A 282 -6.80 -23.00 -0.42
N LEU A 283 -5.63 -22.44 -0.11
CA LEU A 283 -4.54 -22.28 -1.08
C LEU A 283 -3.84 -23.60 -1.40
N LEU A 284 -3.66 -24.46 -0.39
CA LEU A 284 -3.14 -25.81 -0.58
C LEU A 284 -4.07 -26.62 -1.50
N ASN A 285 -5.37 -26.58 -1.26
CA ASN A 285 -6.37 -27.24 -2.11
C ASN A 285 -6.44 -26.62 -3.51
N PHE A 286 -6.31 -25.30 -3.62
CA PHE A 286 -6.24 -24.59 -4.90
C PHE A 286 -5.08 -25.10 -5.75
N VAL A 287 -3.88 -25.26 -5.17
CA VAL A 287 -2.70 -25.75 -5.89
C VAL A 287 -2.82 -27.24 -6.19
N ARG A 288 -3.24 -28.06 -5.23
CA ARG A 288 -3.42 -29.52 -5.39
C ARG A 288 -4.37 -29.85 -6.55
N SER A 289 -5.51 -29.15 -6.63
CA SER A 289 -6.51 -29.38 -7.68
C SER A 289 -6.04 -29.00 -9.09
N ARG A 290 -5.10 -28.06 -9.21
CA ARG A 290 -4.62 -27.54 -10.50
C ARG A 290 -3.25 -28.08 -10.92
N ASN A 291 -2.53 -28.74 -10.01
CA ASN A 291 -1.15 -29.18 -10.22
C ASN A 291 -0.97 -30.60 -9.64
N PRO A 292 -1.51 -31.65 -10.28
CA PRO A 292 -1.51 -33.01 -9.76
C PRO A 292 -0.11 -33.62 -9.54
N GLY A 293 0.93 -33.08 -10.19
CA GLY A 293 2.33 -33.51 -10.00
C GLY A 293 3.06 -32.86 -8.82
N VAL A 294 2.42 -31.93 -8.10
CA VAL A 294 3.05 -31.18 -7.00
C VAL A 294 2.75 -31.85 -5.67
N ARG A 295 3.81 -32.17 -4.91
CA ARG A 295 3.72 -32.69 -3.54
C ARG A 295 3.76 -31.54 -2.54
N LEU A 296 2.73 -31.40 -1.72
CA LEU A 296 2.52 -30.31 -0.76
C LEU A 296 2.72 -30.76 0.68
#